data_AF-N1ZCJ1-F1
#
_entry.id   AF-N1ZCJ1-F1
#
_cell.length_a   1.000
_cell.length_b   1.000
_cell.length_c   1.000
_cell.angle_alpha   90.00
_cell.angle_beta   90.00
_cell.angle_gamma   90.00
#
_symmetry.space_group_name_H-M   'P 1'
#
loop_
_entity.id
_entity.type
_entity.pdbx_description
1 polymer ?
#
loop_
_entity_poly.entity_id
_entity_poly.type
_entity_poly.pdbx_seq_one_letter_code
_entity_poly.pdbx_strand_id
1 'polypeptide(L)'
;MTKDGDAVQQFIQTQKKVLDFFQCEGDFFIKPLMEYEWTVCSTEDFYFLSYWIKPNKRINAVIVKRNGVPMVYQKREYTMVVAIDCVKIAFVFRNNRRIDE
;
A
#
# COMPACT_ATOMS: atom_id res chain seq x y z
N MET A 1 17.30 -31.97 -3.22
CA MET A 1 16.32 -30.86 -3.10
C MET A 1 16.88 -29.70 -3.90
N THR A 2 16.18 -29.26 -4.93
CA THR A 2 16.66 -28.24 -5.89
C THR A 2 16.73 -26.86 -5.22
N LYS A 3 17.78 -26.11 -5.53
CA LYS A 3 18.06 -24.75 -4.98
C LYS A 3 16.87 -23.78 -5.15
N ASP A 4 16.02 -24.01 -6.14
CA ASP A 4 14.86 -23.17 -6.44
C ASP A 4 13.76 -23.26 -5.37
N GLY A 5 13.55 -24.45 -4.78
CA GLY A 5 12.57 -24.63 -3.71
C GLY A 5 12.97 -23.92 -2.42
N ASP A 6 14.27 -23.81 -2.16
CA ASP A 6 14.83 -23.12 -1.00
C ASP A 6 14.68 -21.60 -1.13
N ALA A 7 14.98 -21.02 -2.30
CA ALA A 7 14.84 -19.58 -2.54
C ALA A 7 13.39 -19.09 -2.39
N VAL A 8 12.41 -19.85 -2.90
CA VAL A 8 10.98 -19.50 -2.76
C VAL A 8 10.53 -19.55 -1.30
N GLN A 9 10.95 -20.57 -0.54
CA GLN A 9 10.62 -20.67 0.89
C GLN A 9 11.27 -19.57 1.72
N GLN A 10 12.53 -19.24 1.43
CA GLN A 10 13.24 -18.12 2.08
C GLN A 10 12.56 -16.78 1.82
N PHE A 11 12.09 -16.54 0.59
CA PHE A 11 11.33 -15.34 0.25
C PHE A 11 10.03 -15.24 1.08
N ILE A 12 9.21 -16.29 1.10
CA ILE A 12 7.95 -16.33 1.86
C ILE A 12 8.20 -16.11 3.35
N GLN A 13 9.20 -16.78 3.93
CA GLN A 13 9.55 -16.61 5.33
C GLN A 13 10.05 -15.19 5.66
N THR A 14 10.83 -14.59 4.76
CA THR A 14 11.34 -13.23 4.94
C THR A 14 10.22 -12.21 4.87
N GLN A 15 9.29 -12.35 3.92
CA GLN A 15 8.11 -11.48 3.84
C GLN A 15 7.27 -11.55 5.12
N LYS A 16 7.04 -12.76 5.66
CA LYS A 16 6.36 -12.94 6.96
C LYS A 16 7.10 -12.25 8.10
N LYS A 17 8.42 -12.45 8.22
CA LYS A 17 9.24 -11.79 9.25
C LYS A 17 9.11 -10.26 9.19
N VAL A 18 9.04 -9.68 7.98
CA VAL A 18 8.84 -8.23 7.82
C VAL A 18 7.45 -7.82 8.32
N LEU A 19 6.39 -8.54 7.94
CA LEU A 19 5.03 -8.26 8.42
C LEU A 19 4.92 -8.40 9.95
N ASP A 20 5.51 -9.44 10.52
CA ASP A 20 5.55 -9.70 11.96
C ASP A 20 6.28 -8.58 12.71
N PHE A 21 7.40 -8.09 12.18
CA PHE A 21 8.13 -6.95 12.74
C PHE A 21 7.24 -5.71 12.85
N PHE A 22 6.41 -5.44 11.84
CA PHE A 22 5.44 -4.35 11.85
C PHE A 22 4.15 -4.67 12.61
N GLN A 23 3.95 -5.90 13.07
CA GLN A 23 2.70 -6.40 13.67
C GLN A 23 1.50 -6.20 12.71
N CYS A 24 1.75 -6.44 11.41
CA CYS A 24 0.77 -6.27 10.35
C CYS A 24 0.11 -7.62 10.01
N GLU A 25 -1.18 -7.76 10.31
CA GLU A 25 -1.93 -9.02 10.18
C GLU A 25 -2.48 -9.30 8.76
N GLY A 26 -1.88 -8.76 7.70
CA GLY A 26 -2.40 -8.89 6.33
C GLY A 26 -1.37 -9.41 5.33
N ASP A 27 -1.86 -10.06 4.27
CA ASP A 27 -1.04 -10.51 3.15
C ASP A 27 -0.97 -9.41 2.09
N PHE A 28 0.11 -8.63 2.14
CA PHE A 28 0.33 -7.49 1.26
C PHE A 28 1.57 -7.70 0.39
N PHE A 29 1.50 -7.22 -0.84
CA PHE A 29 2.70 -7.04 -1.65
C PHE A 29 3.59 -5.96 -1.03
N ILE A 30 4.83 -6.31 -0.68
CA ILE A 30 5.79 -5.38 -0.08
C ILE A 30 6.64 -4.76 -1.19
N LYS A 31 6.52 -3.44 -1.35
CA LYS A 31 7.34 -2.65 -2.28
C LYS A 31 8.30 -1.78 -1.48
N PRO A 32 9.61 -2.08 -1.44
CA PRO A 32 10.58 -1.23 -0.76
C PRO A 32 10.72 0.10 -1.53
N LEU A 33 10.62 1.22 -0.81
CA LEU A 33 10.68 2.59 -1.33
C LEU A 33 11.65 3.44 -0.48
N MET A 34 12.69 2.80 0.05
CA MET A 34 13.57 3.32 1.10
C MET A 34 14.38 4.55 0.68
N GLU A 35 14.56 4.72 -0.63
CA GLU A 35 15.33 5.76 -1.27
C GLU A 35 14.51 7.03 -1.60
N TYR A 36 13.18 7.01 -1.43
CA TYR A 36 12.32 8.12 -1.82
C TYR A 36 11.92 8.99 -0.63
N GLU A 37 11.87 10.29 -0.86
CA GLU A 37 11.15 11.21 0.02
C GLU A 37 9.65 10.93 -0.05
N TRP A 38 8.98 10.98 1.11
CA TRP A 38 7.55 10.68 1.21
C TRP A 38 6.87 11.48 2.33
N THR A 39 5.55 11.57 2.25
CA THR A 39 4.70 12.17 3.27
C THR A 39 3.31 11.52 3.29
N VAL A 40 2.57 11.73 4.37
CA VAL A 40 1.16 11.39 4.48
C VAL A 40 0.36 12.67 4.60
N CYS A 41 -0.58 12.87 3.68
CA CYS A 41 -1.53 13.97 3.73
C CYS A 41 -2.93 13.42 4.01
N SER A 42 -3.77 14.24 4.63
CA SER A 42 -5.18 13.89 4.88
C SER A 42 -6.11 14.96 4.32
N THR A 43 -7.26 14.51 3.84
CA THR A 43 -8.48 15.30 3.63
C THR A 43 -9.57 14.73 4.54
N GLU A 44 -10.73 15.38 4.66
CA GLU A 44 -11.80 14.97 5.61
C GLU A 44 -12.07 13.46 5.62
N ASP A 45 -12.10 12.83 4.44
CA ASP A 45 -12.43 11.39 4.32
C ASP A 45 -11.27 10.48 3.90
N PHE A 46 -10.13 11.03 3.46
CA PHE A 46 -9.06 10.24 2.84
C PHE A 46 -7.68 10.54 3.41
N TYR A 47 -6.85 9.50 3.47
CA TYR A 47 -5.43 9.61 3.72
C TYR A 47 -4.68 9.23 2.45
N PHE A 48 -3.67 10.00 2.09
CA PHE A 48 -2.85 9.80 0.91
C PHE A 48 -1.40 9.63 1.29
N LEU A 49 -0.77 8.58 0.77
CA LEU A 49 0.68 8.46 0.72
C LEU A 49 1.15 9.21 -0.53
N SER A 50 2.03 10.19 -0.36
CA SER A 50 2.72 10.85 -1.45
C SER A 50 4.21 10.53 -1.39
N TYR A 51 4.82 10.15 -2.49
CA TYR A 51 6.28 9.94 -2.57
C TYR A 51 6.86 10.42 -3.91
N TRP A 52 8.13 10.80 -3.91
CA TRP A 52 8.79 11.42 -5.06
C TRP A 52 9.87 10.50 -5.63
N ILE A 53 9.67 10.07 -6.88
CA ILE A 53 10.67 9.28 -7.60
C ILE A 53 11.80 10.20 -8.12
N LYS A 54 11.46 11.45 -8.46
CA LYS A 54 12.34 12.55 -8.88
C LYS A 54 11.70 13.88 -8.43
N PRO A 55 12.43 15.02 -8.38
CA PRO A 55 11.89 16.29 -7.89
C PRO A 55 10.54 16.69 -8.50
N ASN A 56 10.33 16.40 -9.79
CA ASN A 56 9.10 16.73 -10.51
C ASN A 56 8.17 15.53 -10.77
N LYS A 57 8.36 14.39 -10.08
CA LYS A 57 7.54 13.19 -10.26
C LYS A 57 7.04 12.66 -8.92
N ARG A 58 5.90 13.21 -8.48
CA ARG A 58 5.15 12.78 -7.31
C ARG A 58 4.16 11.68 -7.68
N ILE A 59 4.14 10.60 -6.91
CA ILE A 59 3.10 9.58 -6.94
C ILE A 59 2.20 9.77 -5.72
N ASN A 60 0.89 9.57 -5.88
CA ASN A 60 -0.07 9.58 -4.78
C ASN A 60 -0.81 8.24 -4.77
N ALA A 61 -0.91 7.63 -3.60
CA ALA A 61 -1.66 6.41 -3.36
C ALA A 61 -2.63 6.62 -2.18
N VAL A 62 -3.82 6.02 -2.24
CA VAL A 62 -4.81 6.13 -1.16
C VAL A 62 -4.46 5.13 -0.06
N ILE A 63 -4.30 5.59 1.17
CA ILE A 63 -3.99 4.74 2.32
C ILE A 63 -5.23 3.94 2.71
N VAL A 64 -5.06 2.64 2.90
CA VAL A 64 -6.13 1.74 3.32
C VAL A 64 -6.53 2.04 4.77
N LYS A 65 -7.83 2.03 5.04
CA LYS A 65 -8.37 2.13 6.41
C LYS A 65 -8.79 0.73 6.90
N ARG A 66 -8.40 0.38 8.12
CA ARG A 66 -8.97 -0.76 8.88
C ARG A 66 -9.78 -0.18 10.03
N ASN A 67 -11.09 -0.45 10.05
CA ASN A 67 -12.02 0.11 11.05
C ASN A 67 -11.95 1.65 11.16
N GLY A 68 -11.85 2.34 10.03
CA GLY A 68 -11.77 3.81 9.97
C GLY A 68 -10.38 4.41 10.22
N VAL A 69 -9.42 3.62 10.71
CA VAL A 69 -8.06 4.08 11.02
C VAL A 69 -7.12 3.79 9.85
N PRO A 70 -6.31 4.77 9.38
CA PRO A 70 -5.33 4.53 8.32
C PRO A 70 -4.26 3.52 8.77
N MET A 71 -3.93 2.58 7.90
CA MET A 71 -2.96 1.52 8.16
C MET A 71 -1.52 2.04 7.99
N VAL A 72 -1.06 2.77 9.01
CA VAL A 72 0.32 3.30 9.12
C VAL A 72 0.97 2.71 10.37
N TYR A 73 2.05 1.94 10.17
CA TYR A 73 2.77 1.24 11.23
C TYR A 73 4.16 1.82 11.41
N GLN A 74 4.34 2.62 12.45
CA GLN A 74 5.60 3.28 12.74
C GLN A 74 6.44 2.47 13.74
N LYS A 75 7.73 2.34 13.45
CA LYS A 75 8.79 1.85 14.34
C LYS A 75 9.89 2.90 14.43
N ARG A 76 10.89 2.65 15.27
CA ARG A 76 11.98 3.60 15.55
C ARG A 76 12.66 4.11 14.28
N GLU A 77 12.94 3.23 13.32
CA GLU A 77 13.72 3.56 12.11
C GLU A 77 12.91 3.44 10.83
N TYR A 78 11.72 2.83 10.88
CA TYR A 78 10.96 2.45 9.69
C TYR A 78 9.48 2.73 9.87
N THR A 79 8.81 3.08 8.78
CA THR A 79 7.35 3.17 8.72
C THR A 79 6.85 2.33 7.54
N MET A 80 5.86 1.47 7.81
CA MET A 80 5.11 0.75 6.78
C MET A 80 3.76 1.43 6.57
N VAL A 81 3.44 1.76 5.32
CA VAL A 81 2.15 2.33 4.93
C VAL A 81 1.47 1.40 3.95
N VAL A 82 0.25 0.95 4.28
CA VAL A 82 -0.56 0.13 3.37
C VAL A 82 -1.42 1.05 2.53
N ALA A 83 -1.10 1.16 1.23
CA ALA A 83 -1.80 2.04 0.30
C ALA A 83 -2.14 1.34 -1.01
N ILE A 84 -3.21 1.79 -1.66
CA ILE A 84 -3.66 1.32 -2.97
C ILE A 84 -2.96 2.19 -4.03
N ASP A 85 -1.97 1.60 -4.68
CA ASP A 85 -1.26 2.15 -5.85
C ASP A 85 -1.84 1.50 -7.12
N CYS A 86 -3.00 2.03 -7.55
CA CYS A 86 -3.77 1.70 -8.77
C CYS A 86 -4.62 0.40 -8.81
N VAL A 87 -5.88 0.54 -9.27
CA VAL A 87 -6.52 -0.35 -10.28
C VAL A 87 -7.34 0.54 -11.23
N LYS A 88 -7.24 0.31 -12.55
CA LYS A 88 -8.12 0.97 -13.53
C LYS A 88 -9.44 0.20 -13.58
N ILE A 89 -10.54 0.82 -13.15
CA ILE A 89 -11.86 0.19 -13.16
C ILE A 89 -12.76 0.94 -14.14
N ALA A 90 -13.25 0.22 -15.16
CA ALA A 90 -14.30 0.70 -16.03
C ALA A 90 -15.65 0.30 -15.41
N PHE A 91 -16.43 1.28 -14.98
CA PHE A 91 -17.77 1.06 -14.45
C PHE A 91 -18.79 1.18 -15.60
N VAL A 92 -19.59 0.14 -15.80
CA VAL A 92 -20.66 0.10 -16.81
C VAL A 92 -22.00 0.13 -16.10
N PHE A 93 -22.83 1.11 -16.44
CA PHE A 93 -24.15 1.29 -15.85
C PHE A 93 -25.25 1.08 -16.89
N ARG A 94 -26.44 0.65 -16.44
CA ARG A 94 -27.64 0.62 -17.29
C ARG A 94 -28.24 2.01 -17.34
N ASN A 95 -28.37 2.58 -18.54
CA ASN A 95 -28.88 3.94 -18.72
C ASN A 95 -30.28 4.16 -18.13
N ASN A 96 -31.13 3.13 -18.08
CA ASN A 96 -32.47 3.22 -17.48
C ASN A 96 -32.48 3.23 -15.94
N ARG A 97 -31.31 3.19 -15.30
CA ARG A 97 -31.12 3.40 -13.86
C ARG A 97 -30.45 4.75 -13.56
N ARG A 98 -30.23 5.58 -14.58
CA ARG A 98 -29.75 6.95 -14.40
C ARG A 98 -30.85 7.78 -13.73
N ILE A 99 -30.52 8.41 -12.61
CA ILE A 99 -31.33 9.44 -11.97
C ILE A 99 -30.63 10.76 -12.28
N ASP A 100 -31.39 11.74 -12.78
CA ASP A 100 -30.89 13.10 -12.96
C ASP A 100 -31.37 13.93 -11.75
N GLU A 101 -30.44 14.60 -11.06
CA GLU A 101 -30.74 15.72 -10.14
C GLU A 101 -30.73 17.04 -10.91
#